data_AF-A0A3M7E416-F1
#
_entry.id   AF-A0A3M7E416-F1
#
_cell.length_a   1.000
_cell.length_b   1.000
_cell.length_c   1.000
_cell.angle_alpha   90.00
_cell.angle_beta   90.00
_cell.angle_gamma   90.00
#
_symmetry.space_group_name_H-M   'P 1'
#
loop_
_entity.id
_entity.type
_entity.pdbx_description
1 polymer ?
#
loop_
_entity_poly.entity_id
_entity_poly.type
_entity_poly.pdbx_seq_one_letter_code
_entity_poly.pdbx_strand_id
1 'polypeptide(L)'
;MAPEEHEPKDQDPHSITHLVILTHGLWGNPVHLHHLRDTLLEHHAASGLHVFTPQSNKDNFTYDGIDVGAERITTEIEDEIRRLQNLGAPLSKISIAGYSLGGLIARYVVGLLYKNGVFETLQPCNFTTFATPHLGVRTPGIGYGPQTWNFLGSKTLSTSGQQMFLTDDFRDTGRPLLAVMADPTSIFVKGLASFQRRTVYANTTNDRSVPYYTSAISSTDPFADLDTIDVHPLHDQEHPVVLDPFHPVSLRKQPEVPKPLTFRERYIVTDKTKAALPFYAVLAGVLPLAVPLFMVNAGYQTYKSAQRVRLHEQGDLVDLQRYRIPFLEESQAVQDRMVERLATESSSQTVAAGQDGKGEEYLPTPPPEEEAVNPPTQTTDARPSSPSEPLPPSSAAAAVSSPFPPLALSDLQFQMITNLDRHIAFTKFPVHIQNVRHTHAAIVVRTPRESFAEGKMVSGHWVRGFVV
;
A
#
# COMPACT_ATOMS: atom_id res chain seq x y z
N MET A 1 25.17 -26.86 2.33
CA MET A 1 23.99 -27.63 2.79
C MET A 1 22.79 -26.77 2.49
N ALA A 2 21.90 -27.21 1.61
CA ALA A 2 20.60 -26.57 1.46
C ALA A 2 19.87 -26.70 2.82
N PRO A 3 19.21 -25.65 3.33
CA PRO A 3 18.37 -25.81 4.50
C PRO A 3 17.26 -26.80 4.12
N GLU A 4 17.11 -27.86 4.90
CA GLU A 4 15.98 -28.80 4.78
C GLU A 4 14.69 -27.99 4.73
N GLU A 5 13.88 -28.25 3.69
CA GLU A 5 12.48 -27.82 3.65
C GLU A 5 11.80 -28.46 4.85
N HIS A 6 11.65 -27.68 5.93
CA HIS A 6 10.89 -28.07 7.10
C HIS A 6 9.41 -28.00 6.71
N GLU A 7 8.92 -29.03 6.00
CA GLU A 7 7.52 -29.38 6.01
C GLU A 7 7.10 -29.51 7.48
N PRO A 8 5.97 -28.90 7.89
CA PRO A 8 5.51 -29.02 9.26
C PRO A 8 5.31 -30.51 9.57
N LYS A 9 5.94 -30.99 10.65
CA LYS A 9 5.71 -32.34 11.22
C LYS A 9 4.22 -32.66 11.14
N ASP A 10 3.88 -33.83 10.60
CA ASP A 10 2.51 -34.34 10.41
C ASP A 10 1.58 -33.91 11.55
N GLN A 11 0.94 -32.76 11.39
CA GLN A 11 -0.06 -32.26 12.30
C GLN A 11 -1.30 -33.11 12.07
N ASP A 12 -1.90 -33.64 13.14
CA ASP A 12 -3.13 -34.41 13.02
C ASP A 12 -4.18 -33.58 12.27
N PRO A 13 -4.60 -34.00 11.05
CA PRO A 13 -5.53 -33.22 10.25
C PRO A 13 -6.82 -32.88 11.00
N HIS A 14 -7.29 -33.75 11.89
CA HIS A 14 -8.51 -33.54 12.66
C HIS A 14 -8.39 -32.42 13.71
N SER A 15 -7.17 -32.00 14.03
CA SER A 15 -6.91 -30.86 14.93
C SER A 15 -6.88 -29.52 14.20
N ILE A 16 -6.81 -29.52 12.86
CA ILE A 16 -6.65 -28.31 12.05
C ILE A 16 -8.00 -27.61 11.86
N THR A 17 -8.14 -26.43 12.46
CA THR A 17 -9.38 -25.62 12.38
C THR A 17 -9.20 -24.30 11.66
N HIS A 18 -7.95 -23.81 11.55
CA HIS A 18 -7.65 -22.46 11.08
C HIS A 18 -6.43 -22.45 10.15
N LEU A 19 -6.66 -22.10 8.88
CA LEU A 19 -5.61 -21.95 7.87
C LEU A 19 -5.01 -20.53 7.91
N VAL A 20 -3.69 -20.42 8.06
CA VAL A 20 -2.97 -19.14 8.06
C VAL A 20 -2.03 -19.08 6.87
N ILE A 21 -2.20 -18.09 6.00
CA ILE A 21 -1.41 -17.93 4.78
C ILE A 21 -0.37 -16.84 4.99
N LEU A 22 0.90 -17.13 4.71
CA LEU A 22 2.01 -16.18 4.78
C LEU A 22 2.62 -15.92 3.40
N THR A 23 2.64 -14.67 2.94
CA THR A 23 3.14 -14.30 1.59
C THR A 23 4.37 -13.39 1.64
N HIS A 24 5.45 -13.77 0.97
CA HIS A 24 6.73 -13.05 1.00
C HIS A 24 6.83 -11.91 -0.02
N GLY A 25 7.85 -11.06 0.12
CA GLY A 25 8.10 -9.89 -0.74
C GLY A 25 8.86 -10.19 -2.05
N LEU A 26 9.18 -9.11 -2.78
CA LEU A 26 9.96 -9.12 -4.02
C LEU A 26 11.33 -9.80 -3.82
N TRP A 27 11.74 -10.64 -4.79
CA TRP A 27 12.96 -11.48 -4.71
C TRP A 27 13.02 -12.35 -3.45
N GLY A 28 11.86 -12.61 -2.86
CA GLY A 28 11.74 -13.37 -1.64
C GLY A 28 11.69 -14.87 -1.88
N ASN A 29 11.79 -15.59 -0.78
CA ASN A 29 11.55 -17.01 -0.67
C ASN A 29 10.69 -17.26 0.58
N PRO A 30 9.82 -18.27 0.61
CA PRO A 30 9.05 -18.68 1.79
C PRO A 30 9.85 -18.77 3.10
N VAL A 31 11.12 -19.18 3.02
CA VAL A 31 12.04 -19.25 4.18
C VAL A 31 12.19 -17.91 4.91
N HIS A 32 11.99 -16.78 4.21
CA HIS A 32 12.03 -15.45 4.81
C HIS A 32 10.95 -15.20 5.87
N LEU A 33 9.92 -16.04 5.94
CA LEU A 33 8.80 -15.92 6.88
C LEU A 33 8.82 -17.00 7.97
N HIS A 34 9.86 -17.84 8.03
CA HIS A 34 9.99 -18.88 9.06
C HIS A 34 9.87 -18.31 10.47
N HIS A 35 10.52 -17.18 10.76
CA HIS A 35 10.41 -16.55 12.07
C HIS A 35 8.94 -16.21 12.44
N LEU A 36 8.17 -15.65 11.51
CA LEU A 36 6.75 -15.34 11.74
C LEU A 36 5.92 -16.62 11.92
N ARG A 37 6.14 -17.62 11.07
CA ARG A 37 5.49 -18.94 11.17
C ARG A 37 5.75 -19.57 12.54
N ASP A 38 7.02 -19.68 12.91
CA ASP A 38 7.46 -20.38 14.11
C ASP A 38 6.97 -19.65 15.36
N THR A 39 7.09 -18.30 15.40
CA THR A 39 6.55 -17.50 16.51
C THR A 39 5.05 -17.68 16.67
N LEU A 40 4.30 -17.77 15.56
CA LEU A 40 2.85 -17.97 15.59
C LEU A 40 2.47 -19.36 16.10
N LEU A 41 3.12 -20.40 15.59
CA LEU A 41 2.89 -21.79 16.00
C LEU A 41 3.30 -22.04 17.45
N GLU A 42 4.40 -21.45 17.92
CA GLU A 42 4.84 -21.56 19.31
C GLU A 42 3.87 -20.88 20.28
N HIS A 43 3.36 -19.69 19.94
CA HIS A 43 2.45 -18.95 20.82
C HIS A 43 1.04 -19.57 20.88
N HIS A 44 0.61 -20.23 19.79
CA HIS A 44 -0.74 -20.79 19.63
C HIS A 44 -0.73 -22.30 19.39
N ALA A 45 0.22 -23.02 20.00
CA ALA A 45 0.45 -24.45 19.75
C ALA A 45 -0.80 -25.35 19.97
N ALA A 46 -1.72 -24.94 20.84
CA ALA A 46 -2.94 -25.68 21.16
C ALA A 46 -4.17 -25.28 20.32
N SER A 47 -4.04 -24.31 19.41
CA SER A 47 -5.20 -23.65 18.77
C SER A 47 -5.58 -24.24 17.41
N GLY A 48 -4.93 -25.32 16.96
CA GLY A 48 -5.25 -25.96 15.68
C GLY A 48 -4.92 -25.11 14.44
N LEU A 49 -3.92 -24.23 14.57
CA LEU A 49 -3.42 -23.44 13.45
C LEU A 49 -2.64 -24.33 12.48
N HIS A 50 -2.89 -24.16 11.19
CA HIS A 50 -2.06 -24.70 10.11
C HIS A 50 -1.52 -23.53 9.29
N VAL A 51 -0.20 -23.34 9.30
CA VAL A 51 0.45 -22.23 8.61
C VAL A 51 0.97 -22.68 7.25
N PHE A 52 0.42 -22.11 6.19
CA PHE A 52 0.76 -22.38 4.80
C PHE A 52 1.55 -21.21 4.20
N THR A 53 2.70 -21.50 3.59
CA THR A 53 3.53 -20.50 2.90
C THR A 53 3.62 -20.87 1.41
N PRO A 54 2.88 -20.19 0.52
CA PRO A 54 2.84 -20.51 -0.91
C PRO A 54 4.22 -20.43 -1.57
N GLN A 55 4.44 -21.26 -2.60
CA GLN A 55 5.75 -21.46 -3.22
C GLN A 55 5.87 -20.85 -4.64
N SER A 56 4.74 -20.59 -5.33
CA SER A 56 4.77 -20.26 -6.77
C SER A 56 5.42 -18.92 -7.12
N ASN A 57 5.62 -18.04 -6.15
CA ASN A 57 6.15 -16.69 -6.39
C ASN A 57 7.60 -16.51 -5.95
N LYS A 58 8.35 -17.57 -5.64
CA LYS A 58 9.75 -17.44 -5.22
C LYS A 58 10.65 -16.80 -6.28
N ASP A 59 11.68 -16.11 -5.83
CA ASP A 59 12.77 -15.58 -6.66
C ASP A 59 12.26 -14.67 -7.80
N ASN A 60 12.61 -15.00 -9.05
CA ASN A 60 12.30 -14.21 -10.24
C ASN A 60 10.83 -14.29 -10.67
N PHE A 61 10.02 -15.17 -10.08
CA PHE A 61 8.58 -15.22 -10.37
C PHE A 61 7.85 -14.00 -9.77
N THR A 62 8.47 -13.32 -8.80
CA THR A 62 7.98 -12.02 -8.29
C THR A 62 8.00 -10.89 -9.32
N TYR A 63 8.64 -11.06 -10.49
CA TYR A 63 8.61 -10.06 -11.58
C TYR A 63 7.35 -10.13 -12.44
N ASP A 64 6.52 -11.17 -12.28
CA ASP A 64 5.39 -11.45 -13.18
C ASP A 64 4.17 -10.56 -12.94
N GLY A 65 4.16 -9.77 -11.85
CA GLY A 65 3.04 -8.93 -11.45
C GLY A 65 2.35 -9.42 -10.18
N ILE A 66 1.68 -8.49 -9.50
CA ILE A 66 0.88 -8.70 -8.29
C ILE A 66 -0.33 -9.59 -8.61
N ASP A 67 -0.98 -9.34 -9.74
CA ASP A 67 -2.15 -10.05 -10.24
C ASP A 67 -1.82 -11.50 -10.60
N VAL A 68 -0.84 -11.73 -11.48
CA VAL A 68 -0.40 -13.09 -11.85
C VAL A 68 0.12 -13.86 -10.64
N GLY A 69 0.89 -13.18 -9.78
CA GLY A 69 1.35 -13.77 -8.53
C GLY A 69 0.20 -14.18 -7.61
N ALA A 70 -0.85 -13.36 -7.53
CA ALA A 70 -2.02 -13.65 -6.71
C ALA A 70 -2.89 -14.78 -7.28
N GLU A 71 -3.04 -14.89 -8.60
CA GLU A 71 -3.78 -15.98 -9.24
C GLU A 71 -3.13 -17.35 -8.93
N ARG A 72 -1.81 -17.43 -9.00
CA ARG A 72 -1.04 -18.63 -8.62
C ARG A 72 -1.22 -18.98 -7.14
N ILE A 73 -1.04 -18.01 -6.26
CA ILE A 73 -1.19 -18.23 -4.81
C ILE A 73 -2.62 -18.60 -4.45
N THR A 74 -3.62 -18.01 -5.09
CA THR A 74 -5.02 -18.34 -4.83
C THR A 74 -5.30 -19.79 -5.19
N THR A 75 -4.75 -20.27 -6.31
CA THR A 75 -4.85 -21.68 -6.71
C THR A 75 -4.22 -22.60 -5.66
N GLU A 76 -3.00 -22.29 -5.20
CA GLU A 76 -2.34 -23.05 -4.13
C GLU A 76 -3.15 -23.09 -2.83
N ILE A 77 -3.75 -21.96 -2.44
CA ILE A 77 -4.58 -21.87 -1.22
C ILE A 77 -5.83 -22.75 -1.37
N GLU A 78 -6.51 -22.69 -2.51
CA GLU A 78 -7.69 -23.52 -2.74
C GLU A 78 -7.36 -25.01 -2.80
N ASP A 79 -6.23 -25.38 -3.41
CA ASP A 79 -5.73 -26.76 -3.41
C ASP A 79 -5.43 -27.23 -1.98
N GLU A 80 -4.81 -26.37 -1.17
CA GLU A 80 -4.52 -26.68 0.23
C GLU A 80 -5.78 -26.81 1.08
N ILE A 81 -6.78 -25.95 0.87
CA ILE A 81 -8.10 -26.07 1.51
C ILE A 81 -8.72 -27.42 1.17
N ARG A 82 -8.75 -27.80 -0.12
CA ARG A 82 -9.27 -29.10 -0.58
C ARG A 82 -8.50 -30.25 0.04
N ARG A 83 -7.17 -30.18 0.07
CA ARG A 83 -6.30 -31.21 0.66
C ARG A 83 -6.63 -31.43 2.14
N LEU A 84 -6.72 -30.36 2.92
CA LEU A 84 -7.04 -30.43 4.36
C LEU A 84 -8.44 -30.98 4.61
N GLN A 85 -9.44 -30.53 3.83
CA GLN A 85 -10.81 -31.03 3.94
C GLN A 85 -10.90 -32.52 3.59
N ASN A 86 -10.18 -32.98 2.56
CA ASN A 86 -10.11 -34.41 2.18
C ASN A 86 -9.44 -35.26 3.26
N LEU A 87 -8.54 -34.69 4.04
CA LEU A 87 -7.94 -35.33 5.22
C LEU A 87 -8.85 -35.30 6.46
N GLY A 88 -10.05 -34.72 6.36
CA GLY A 88 -11.01 -34.66 7.46
C GLY A 88 -10.74 -33.54 8.47
N ALA A 89 -10.02 -32.49 8.07
CA ALA A 89 -9.81 -31.33 8.91
C ALA A 89 -11.12 -30.51 9.08
N PRO A 90 -11.54 -30.17 10.31
CA PRO A 90 -12.68 -29.31 10.58
C PRO A 90 -12.36 -27.82 10.33
N LEU A 91 -11.87 -27.52 9.12
CA LEU A 91 -11.42 -26.18 8.73
C LEU A 91 -12.60 -25.20 8.72
N SER A 92 -12.49 -24.14 9.51
CA SER A 92 -13.56 -23.15 9.71
C SER A 92 -13.09 -21.70 9.66
N LYS A 93 -11.78 -21.45 9.73
CA LYS A 93 -11.20 -20.10 9.78
C LYS A 93 -10.06 -19.93 8.78
N ILE A 94 -9.88 -18.70 8.32
CA ILE A 94 -8.78 -18.30 7.44
C ILE A 94 -8.17 -16.98 7.88
N SER A 95 -6.84 -16.90 7.88
CA SER A 95 -6.08 -15.67 8.11
C SER A 95 -5.00 -15.51 7.05
N ILE A 96 -4.69 -14.28 6.67
CA ILE A 96 -3.71 -13.97 5.61
C ILE A 96 -2.78 -12.88 6.12
N ALA A 97 -1.47 -13.10 6.02
CA ALA A 97 -0.47 -12.08 6.29
C ALA A 97 0.53 -11.97 5.14
N GLY A 98 0.93 -10.74 4.83
CA GLY A 98 1.88 -10.47 3.75
C GLY A 98 2.98 -9.50 4.15
N TYR A 99 4.19 -9.73 3.64
CA TYR A 99 5.35 -8.88 3.87
C TYR A 99 5.77 -8.20 2.56
N SER A 100 5.97 -6.87 2.60
CA SER A 100 6.41 -6.09 1.43
C SER A 100 5.47 -6.30 0.24
N LEU A 101 5.97 -6.59 -0.97
CA LEU A 101 5.17 -6.96 -2.14
C LEU A 101 4.14 -8.07 -1.84
N GLY A 102 4.45 -9.00 -0.94
CA GLY A 102 3.56 -10.09 -0.54
C GLY A 102 2.27 -9.60 0.11
N GLY A 103 2.28 -8.43 0.76
CA GLY A 103 1.05 -7.80 1.26
C GLY A 103 0.16 -7.24 0.15
N LEU A 104 0.73 -6.78 -0.96
CA LEU A 104 -0.06 -6.37 -2.14
C LEU A 104 -0.67 -7.60 -2.83
N ILE A 105 0.12 -8.67 -2.99
CA ILE A 105 -0.37 -9.95 -3.51
C ILE A 105 -1.48 -10.49 -2.60
N ALA A 106 -1.30 -10.45 -1.28
CA ALA A 106 -2.31 -10.88 -0.31
C ALA A 106 -3.63 -10.09 -0.44
N ARG A 107 -3.59 -8.77 -0.68
CA ARG A 107 -4.81 -7.98 -0.95
C ARG A 107 -5.56 -8.46 -2.19
N TYR A 108 -4.83 -8.79 -3.25
CA TYR A 108 -5.43 -9.32 -4.48
C TYR A 108 -6.02 -10.71 -4.25
N VAL A 109 -5.28 -11.60 -3.59
CA VAL A 109 -5.74 -12.95 -3.18
C VAL A 109 -7.02 -12.86 -2.38
N VAL A 110 -7.12 -11.94 -1.41
CA VAL A 110 -8.35 -11.70 -0.64
C VAL A 110 -9.55 -11.41 -1.55
N GLY A 111 -9.37 -10.58 -2.58
CA GLY A 111 -10.43 -10.29 -3.54
C GLY A 111 -10.86 -11.52 -4.33
N LEU A 112 -9.90 -12.35 -4.77
CA LEU A 112 -10.20 -13.59 -5.50
C LEU A 112 -10.91 -14.61 -4.61
N LEU A 113 -10.44 -14.84 -3.37
CA LEU A 113 -11.07 -15.75 -2.41
C LEU A 113 -12.49 -15.29 -2.05
N TYR A 114 -12.70 -13.98 -1.89
CA TYR A 114 -14.03 -13.40 -1.69
C TYR A 114 -14.95 -13.68 -2.87
N LYS A 115 -14.50 -13.41 -4.10
CA LYS A 115 -15.27 -13.69 -5.33
C LYS A 115 -15.59 -15.18 -5.47
N ASN A 116 -14.66 -16.04 -5.05
CA ASN A 116 -14.79 -17.50 -5.16
C ASN A 116 -15.66 -18.12 -4.06
N GLY A 117 -16.24 -17.32 -3.15
CA GLY A 117 -17.11 -17.82 -2.08
C GLY A 117 -16.36 -18.52 -0.93
N VAL A 118 -15.03 -18.44 -0.89
CA VAL A 118 -14.24 -19.12 0.16
C VAL A 118 -14.63 -18.61 1.55
N PHE A 119 -14.88 -17.29 1.67
CA PHE A 119 -15.25 -16.67 2.94
C PHE A 119 -16.70 -16.96 3.39
N GLU A 120 -17.51 -17.62 2.56
CA GLU A 120 -18.83 -18.13 2.96
C GLU A 120 -18.69 -19.42 3.79
N THR A 121 -17.58 -20.16 3.58
CA THR A 121 -17.29 -21.42 4.27
C THR A 121 -16.25 -21.27 5.36
N LEU A 122 -15.27 -20.39 5.16
CA LEU A 122 -14.19 -20.12 6.11
C LEU A 122 -14.29 -18.70 6.65
N GLN A 123 -14.41 -18.56 7.96
CA GLN A 123 -14.48 -17.26 8.61
C GLN A 123 -13.14 -16.51 8.46
N PRO A 124 -13.12 -15.32 7.82
CA PRO A 124 -11.91 -14.50 7.71
C PRO A 124 -11.60 -13.82 9.06
N CYS A 125 -10.50 -14.23 9.69
CA CYS A 125 -10.13 -13.79 11.05
C CYS A 125 -9.13 -12.64 11.04
N ASN A 126 -7.91 -12.85 10.50
CA ASN A 126 -6.85 -11.85 10.53
C ASN A 126 -6.34 -11.54 9.12
N PHE A 127 -6.29 -10.26 8.78
CA PHE A 127 -5.53 -9.75 7.64
C PHE A 127 -4.40 -8.84 8.17
N THR A 128 -3.14 -9.20 7.90
CA THR A 128 -1.98 -8.44 8.39
C THR A 128 -1.01 -8.09 7.25
N THR A 129 -0.46 -6.88 7.28
CA THR A 129 0.68 -6.54 6.42
C THR A 129 1.87 -6.00 7.20
N PHE A 130 3.08 -6.32 6.74
CA PHE A 130 4.34 -5.85 7.29
C PHE A 130 5.13 -5.11 6.21
N ALA A 131 5.45 -3.84 6.43
CA ALA A 131 6.24 -3.01 5.50
C ALA A 131 5.76 -3.11 4.05
N THR A 132 4.44 -3.08 3.82
CA THR A 132 3.81 -3.26 2.50
C THR A 132 3.52 -1.92 1.83
N PRO A 133 3.94 -1.68 0.57
CA PRO A 133 3.74 -0.39 -0.09
C PRO A 133 2.30 -0.20 -0.60
N HIS A 134 1.34 0.02 0.32
CA HIS A 134 -0.10 0.10 -0.02
C HIS A 134 -0.44 1.23 -1.00
N LEU A 135 0.34 2.31 -1.00
CA LEU A 135 0.21 3.47 -1.90
C LEU A 135 1.23 3.44 -3.06
N GLY A 136 1.87 2.29 -3.27
CA GLY A 136 3.00 2.15 -4.19
C GLY A 136 4.32 2.62 -3.57
N VAL A 137 5.37 2.59 -4.39
CA VAL A 137 6.75 2.94 -3.98
C VAL A 137 7.23 4.27 -4.57
N ARG A 138 6.33 5.01 -5.23
CA ARG A 138 6.62 6.33 -5.80
C ARG A 138 6.96 7.28 -4.66
N THR A 139 8.19 7.80 -4.67
CA THR A 139 8.68 8.69 -3.62
C THR A 139 8.20 10.13 -3.87
N PRO A 140 7.53 10.78 -2.91
CA PRO A 140 7.16 12.19 -3.00
C PRO A 140 8.42 13.05 -2.89
N GLY A 141 8.53 14.08 -3.75
CA GLY A 141 9.64 15.03 -3.68
C GLY A 141 10.06 15.60 -5.03
N ILE A 142 10.57 16.82 -5.00
CA ILE A 142 11.10 17.55 -6.16
C ILE A 142 12.63 17.48 -6.07
N GLY A 143 13.27 16.66 -6.91
CA GLY A 143 14.73 16.52 -6.94
C GLY A 143 15.22 15.32 -7.76
N TYR A 144 16.50 15.36 -8.17
CA TYR A 144 17.09 14.35 -9.06
C TYR A 144 17.04 12.91 -8.50
N GLY A 145 17.17 12.72 -7.19
CA GLY A 145 17.12 11.39 -6.55
C GLY A 145 15.75 10.71 -6.68
N PRO A 146 14.66 11.29 -6.14
CA PRO A 146 13.30 10.78 -6.30
C PRO A 146 12.88 10.61 -7.76
N GLN A 147 13.24 11.56 -8.64
CA GLN A 147 12.93 11.49 -10.08
C GLN A 147 13.64 10.30 -10.76
N THR A 148 14.91 10.08 -10.47
CA THR A 148 15.69 8.97 -11.05
C THR A 148 15.17 7.62 -10.54
N TRP A 149 14.84 7.51 -9.24
CA TRP A 149 14.25 6.30 -8.68
C TRP A 149 12.87 5.99 -9.28
N ASN A 150 12.00 6.99 -9.38
CA ASN A 150 10.66 6.83 -9.96
C ASN A 150 10.71 6.43 -11.45
N PHE A 151 11.71 6.91 -12.20
CA PHE A 151 11.92 6.54 -13.59
C PHE A 151 12.57 5.15 -13.76
N LEU A 152 13.60 4.84 -12.97
CA LEU A 152 14.39 3.62 -13.14
C LEU A 152 13.71 2.41 -12.50
N GLY A 153 13.08 2.58 -11.34
CA GLY A 153 12.41 1.49 -10.62
C GLY A 153 11.20 0.94 -11.38
N SER A 154 10.38 1.82 -11.99
CA SER A 154 9.21 1.43 -12.79
C SER A 154 9.59 0.58 -14.02
N LYS A 155 10.79 0.77 -14.58
CA LYS A 155 11.25 0.07 -15.79
C LYS A 155 12.13 -1.15 -15.52
N THR A 156 12.74 -1.26 -14.34
CA THR A 156 13.72 -2.33 -14.04
C THR A 156 13.13 -3.50 -13.28
N LEU A 157 11.92 -3.34 -12.73
CA LEU A 157 11.22 -4.38 -11.95
C LEU A 157 10.08 -5.05 -12.73
N SER A 158 10.11 -5.01 -14.06
CA SER A 158 9.10 -5.62 -14.95
C SER A 158 7.66 -5.24 -14.54
N THR A 159 6.69 -6.15 -14.69
CA THR A 159 5.25 -5.89 -14.42
C THR A 159 5.01 -5.44 -12.98
N SER A 160 5.60 -6.12 -12.00
CA SER A 160 5.50 -5.75 -10.57
C SER A 160 6.03 -4.34 -10.30
N GLY A 161 7.07 -3.91 -11.01
CA GLY A 161 7.58 -2.54 -11.00
C GLY A 161 6.53 -1.53 -11.44
N GLN A 162 5.95 -1.74 -12.61
CA GLN A 162 4.94 -0.83 -13.17
C GLN A 162 3.75 -0.68 -12.22
N GLN A 163 3.27 -1.79 -11.66
CA GLN A 163 2.16 -1.81 -10.70
C GLN A 163 2.50 -1.10 -9.38
N MET A 164 3.68 -1.34 -8.81
CA MET A 164 4.11 -0.65 -7.58
C MET A 164 4.37 0.85 -7.78
N PHE A 165 4.74 1.28 -8.99
CA PHE A 165 4.96 2.69 -9.32
C PHE A 165 3.72 3.42 -9.84
N LEU A 166 2.56 2.75 -9.91
CA LEU A 166 1.30 3.28 -10.44
C LEU A 166 1.40 3.76 -11.89
N THR A 167 2.18 3.06 -12.71
CA THR A 167 2.37 3.37 -14.14
C THR A 167 1.75 2.33 -15.06
N ASP A 168 1.11 1.31 -14.50
CA ASP A 168 0.35 0.29 -15.21
C ASP A 168 -1.05 0.78 -15.59
N ASP A 169 -1.63 0.12 -16.59
CA ASP A 169 -3.06 0.16 -16.89
C ASP A 169 -3.62 -1.24 -16.64
N PHE A 170 -4.35 -1.40 -15.54
CA PHE A 170 -4.83 -2.70 -15.13
C PHE A 170 -6.05 -3.09 -15.98
N ARG A 171 -5.89 -4.11 -16.84
CA ARG A 171 -6.96 -4.70 -17.67
C ARG A 171 -7.77 -3.66 -18.45
N ASP A 172 -7.09 -2.68 -19.04
CA ASP A 172 -7.66 -1.60 -19.86
C ASP A 172 -8.72 -0.75 -19.13
N THR A 173 -8.65 -0.68 -17.80
CA THR A 173 -9.56 0.14 -16.99
C THR A 173 -9.19 1.63 -17.03
N GLY A 174 -8.03 1.98 -17.60
CA GLY A 174 -7.43 3.31 -17.55
C GLY A 174 -6.91 3.67 -16.15
N ARG A 175 -6.77 2.67 -15.26
CA ARG A 175 -6.38 2.87 -13.85
C ARG A 175 -5.27 1.91 -13.43
N PRO A 176 -4.31 2.35 -12.60
CA PRO A 176 -3.33 1.46 -11.98
C PRO A 176 -3.98 0.42 -11.06
N LEU A 177 -3.43 -0.80 -11.01
CA LEU A 177 -3.94 -1.91 -10.22
C LEU A 177 -4.15 -1.54 -8.75
N LEU A 178 -3.18 -0.85 -8.12
CA LEU A 178 -3.30 -0.52 -6.68
C LEU A 178 -4.48 0.43 -6.40
N ALA A 179 -4.83 1.30 -7.36
CA ALA A 179 -5.99 2.17 -7.24
C ALA A 179 -7.30 1.38 -7.38
N VAL A 180 -7.34 0.39 -8.28
CA VAL A 180 -8.47 -0.54 -8.41
C VAL A 180 -8.65 -1.36 -7.13
N MET A 181 -7.56 -1.88 -6.54
CA MET A 181 -7.59 -2.59 -5.26
C MET A 181 -7.96 -1.72 -4.04
N ALA A 182 -8.02 -0.40 -4.22
CA ALA A 182 -8.46 0.56 -3.22
C ALA A 182 -9.86 1.12 -3.53
N ASP A 183 -10.54 0.67 -4.59
CA ASP A 183 -11.89 1.12 -4.92
C ASP A 183 -12.92 0.45 -3.99
N PRO A 184 -13.80 1.21 -3.31
CA PRO A 184 -14.79 0.65 -2.39
C PRO A 184 -15.75 -0.36 -3.02
N THR A 185 -16.00 -0.27 -4.31
CA THR A 185 -16.90 -1.19 -5.02
C THR A 185 -16.21 -2.50 -5.41
N SER A 186 -14.88 -2.54 -5.38
CA SER A 186 -14.08 -3.68 -5.81
C SER A 186 -14.23 -4.88 -4.89
N ILE A 187 -14.02 -6.08 -5.45
CA ILE A 187 -13.94 -7.33 -4.69
C ILE A 187 -12.83 -7.30 -3.63
N PHE A 188 -11.78 -6.51 -3.87
CA PHE A 188 -10.62 -6.40 -2.98
C PHE A 188 -11.00 -5.71 -1.67
N VAL A 189 -11.68 -4.56 -1.76
CA VAL A 189 -12.14 -3.83 -0.56
C VAL A 189 -13.25 -4.60 0.14
N LYS A 190 -14.22 -5.16 -0.61
CA LYS A 190 -15.29 -6.00 -0.04
C LYS A 190 -14.73 -7.22 0.70
N GLY A 191 -13.78 -7.93 0.10
CA GLY A 191 -13.09 -9.06 0.73
C GLY A 191 -12.30 -8.64 1.97
N LEU A 192 -11.52 -7.56 1.91
CA LEU A 192 -10.75 -7.08 3.06
C LEU A 192 -11.64 -6.64 4.22
N ALA A 193 -12.80 -6.03 3.93
CA ALA A 193 -13.74 -5.59 4.94
C ALA A 193 -14.34 -6.76 5.75
N SER A 194 -14.39 -7.97 5.18
CA SER A 194 -14.91 -9.16 5.85
C SER A 194 -14.05 -9.67 7.02
N PHE A 195 -12.74 -9.37 7.03
CA PHE A 195 -11.83 -9.86 8.08
C PHE A 195 -12.12 -9.22 9.43
N GLN A 196 -12.23 -10.02 10.49
CA GLN A 196 -12.47 -9.50 11.85
C GLN A 196 -11.39 -8.50 12.29
N ARG A 197 -10.11 -8.83 12.07
CA ARG A 197 -8.96 -8.01 12.43
C ARG A 197 -8.16 -7.64 11.18
N ARG A 198 -7.89 -6.34 10.99
CA ARG A 198 -7.09 -5.81 9.88
C ARG A 198 -6.00 -4.91 10.44
N THR A 199 -4.75 -5.36 10.34
CA THR A 199 -3.60 -4.67 10.96
C THR A 199 -2.50 -4.40 9.96
N VAL A 200 -1.87 -3.23 10.05
CA VAL A 200 -0.67 -2.91 9.27
C VAL A 200 0.48 -2.55 10.22
N TYR A 201 1.67 -3.06 9.95
CA TYR A 201 2.90 -2.71 10.66
C TYR A 201 3.82 -1.93 9.72
N ALA A 202 4.11 -0.68 10.08
CA ALA A 202 4.81 0.26 9.23
C ALA A 202 6.09 0.76 9.91
N ASN A 203 7.25 0.49 9.32
CA ASN A 203 8.52 1.01 9.82
C ASN A 203 8.49 2.55 9.79
N THR A 204 8.82 3.18 10.91
CA THR A 204 8.87 4.65 11.04
C THR A 204 10.15 5.22 10.44
N THR A 205 11.23 4.43 10.43
CA THR A 205 12.59 4.89 10.13
C THR A 205 13.36 3.82 9.36
N ASN A 206 14.37 4.26 8.61
CA ASN A 206 15.35 3.41 7.91
C ASN A 206 14.81 2.40 6.89
N ASP A 207 13.50 2.38 6.61
CA ASP A 207 12.93 1.58 5.54
C ASP A 207 13.01 2.32 4.20
N ARG A 208 14.10 2.07 3.48
CA ARG A 208 14.37 2.69 2.18
C ARG A 208 13.56 2.07 1.04
N SER A 209 12.98 0.89 1.26
CA SER A 209 12.21 0.17 0.25
C SER A 209 10.75 0.58 0.31
N VAL A 210 10.21 0.69 1.52
CA VAL A 210 8.81 1.01 1.77
C VAL A 210 8.74 2.04 2.90
N PRO A 211 8.78 3.34 2.57
CA PRO A 211 8.69 4.40 3.56
C PRO A 211 7.38 4.36 4.37
N TYR A 212 7.41 5.01 5.55
CA TYR A 212 6.30 4.98 6.51
C TYR A 212 4.94 5.33 5.88
N TYR A 213 4.84 6.44 5.15
CA TYR A 213 3.56 6.93 4.62
C TYR A 213 2.85 5.91 3.71
N THR A 214 3.58 5.15 2.90
CA THR A 214 2.98 4.15 2.01
C THR A 214 2.64 2.87 2.78
N SER A 215 3.47 2.48 3.75
CA SER A 215 3.18 1.30 4.58
C SER A 215 2.03 1.53 5.58
N ALA A 216 1.91 2.74 6.10
CA ALA A 216 0.89 3.11 7.07
C ALA A 216 -0.40 3.62 6.41
N ILE A 217 -0.45 3.78 5.08
CA ILE A 217 -1.58 4.39 4.38
C ILE A 217 -1.85 5.79 4.98
N SER A 218 -0.84 6.66 4.93
CA SER A 218 -0.88 7.98 5.59
C SER A 218 -0.60 9.10 4.59
N SER A 219 -1.33 10.21 4.75
CA SER A 219 -1.11 11.46 4.04
C SER A 219 0.00 12.32 4.65
N THR A 220 0.48 11.97 5.85
CA THR A 220 1.53 12.69 6.59
C THR A 220 2.61 11.72 7.06
N ASP A 221 3.83 12.21 7.25
CA ASP A 221 4.92 11.44 7.85
C ASP A 221 5.46 12.17 9.09
N PRO A 222 4.99 11.83 10.30
CA PRO A 222 5.48 12.46 11.52
C PRO A 222 6.92 12.07 11.86
N PHE A 223 7.45 11.00 11.27
CA PHE A 223 8.77 10.45 11.57
C PHE A 223 9.86 10.98 10.63
N ALA A 224 9.53 11.92 9.75
CA ALA A 224 10.47 12.56 8.84
C ALA A 224 11.61 13.29 9.58
N ASP A 225 11.32 13.87 10.75
CA ASP A 225 12.29 14.52 11.62
C ASP A 225 12.11 14.06 13.08
N LEU A 226 12.92 13.07 13.48
CA LEU A 226 12.88 12.48 14.82
C LEU A 226 13.29 13.46 15.93
N ASP A 227 14.04 14.53 15.60
CA ASP A 227 14.49 15.48 16.62
C ASP A 227 13.34 16.37 17.10
N THR A 228 12.28 16.48 16.29
CA THR A 228 11.10 17.32 16.56
C THR A 228 9.97 16.60 17.31
N ILE A 229 10.09 15.29 17.54
CA ILE A 229 9.01 14.46 18.09
C ILE A 229 9.47 13.63 19.28
N ASP A 230 8.52 13.32 20.15
CA ASP A 230 8.63 12.24 21.14
C ASP A 230 7.75 11.07 20.69
N VAL A 231 8.31 9.86 20.69
CA VAL A 231 7.61 8.63 20.29
C VAL A 231 6.96 7.95 21.48
N HIS A 232 5.77 7.39 21.27
CA HIS A 232 4.96 6.74 22.30
C HIS A 232 4.86 5.23 22.04
N PRO A 233 5.76 4.41 22.60
CA PRO A 233 5.70 2.96 22.49
C PRO A 233 4.53 2.38 23.29
N LEU A 234 3.95 1.28 22.81
CA LEU A 234 3.01 0.47 23.59
C LEU A 234 3.71 -0.13 24.81
N HIS A 235 2.96 -0.27 25.89
CA HIS A 235 3.41 -0.96 27.11
C HIS A 235 3.70 -2.46 26.85
N ASP A 236 4.43 -3.10 27.75
CA ASP A 236 4.73 -4.53 27.73
C ASP A 236 5.59 -5.02 26.54
N GLN A 237 6.68 -4.29 26.28
CA GLN A 237 7.73 -4.70 25.34
C GLN A 237 9.11 -4.57 25.99
N GLU A 238 10.00 -5.54 25.72
CA GLU A 238 11.40 -5.49 26.17
C GLU A 238 12.15 -4.32 25.51
N HIS A 239 11.81 -4.05 24.25
CA HIS A 239 12.29 -2.88 23.50
C HIS A 239 11.08 -2.03 23.04
N PRO A 240 11.16 -0.68 23.12
CA PRO A 240 10.06 0.23 22.76
C PRO A 240 9.88 0.35 21.23
N VAL A 241 9.47 -0.75 20.59
CA VAL A 241 9.48 -0.89 19.12
C VAL A 241 8.11 -0.62 18.51
N VAL A 242 7.06 -1.28 18.98
CA VAL A 242 5.69 -1.06 18.45
C VAL A 242 5.09 0.16 19.13
N LEU A 243 4.71 1.16 18.35
CA LEU A 243 4.12 2.41 18.84
C LEU A 243 2.60 2.34 18.96
N ASP A 244 2.04 3.24 19.77
CA ASP A 244 0.60 3.40 19.91
C ASP A 244 -0.04 3.72 18.55
N PRO A 245 -1.07 2.97 18.12
CA PRO A 245 -1.67 3.15 16.79
C PRO A 245 -2.50 4.43 16.64
N PHE A 246 -2.94 5.05 17.74
CA PHE A 246 -3.79 6.24 17.75
C PHE A 246 -3.01 7.51 18.11
N HIS A 247 -2.03 7.40 19.01
CA HIS A 247 -1.21 8.52 19.49
C HIS A 247 0.28 8.19 19.46
N PRO A 248 0.87 7.89 18.29
CA PRO A 248 2.23 7.37 18.19
C PRO A 248 3.32 8.39 18.53
N VAL A 249 3.01 9.69 18.43
CA VAL A 249 3.98 10.77 18.62
C VAL A 249 3.38 12.00 19.29
N SER A 250 4.23 12.84 19.86
CA SER A 250 3.91 14.22 20.25
C SER A 250 5.01 15.17 19.78
N LEU A 251 4.64 16.41 19.42
CA LEU A 251 5.61 17.43 19.06
C LEU A 251 6.40 17.88 20.29
N ARG A 252 7.73 17.91 20.18
CA ARG A 252 8.58 18.56 21.18
C ARG A 252 8.35 20.06 21.12
N LYS A 253 8.09 20.67 22.28
CA LYS A 253 8.08 22.12 22.42
C LYS A 253 9.53 22.61 22.40
N GLN A 254 9.90 23.24 21.28
CA GLN A 254 11.19 23.85 20.90
C GLN A 254 12.14 22.91 20.13
N PRO A 255 12.50 23.25 18.88
CA PRO A 255 13.71 22.73 18.30
C PRO A 255 14.92 23.45 18.90
N GLU A 256 15.94 22.71 19.32
CA GLU A 256 17.29 23.26 19.33
C GLU A 256 17.57 23.72 17.90
N VAL A 257 17.66 25.03 17.68
CA VAL A 257 18.03 25.59 16.36
C VAL A 257 19.39 24.99 16.00
N PRO A 258 19.50 24.15 14.96
CA PRO A 258 20.80 23.68 14.52
C PRO A 258 21.60 24.92 14.14
N LYS A 259 22.74 25.14 14.79
CA LYS A 259 23.61 26.27 14.44
C LYS A 259 23.87 26.21 12.94
N PRO A 260 23.63 27.29 12.17
CA PRO A 260 23.93 27.28 10.75
C PRO A 260 25.42 26.96 10.60
N LEU A 261 25.71 25.87 9.88
CA LEU A 261 27.08 25.48 9.56
C LEU A 261 27.77 26.69 8.91
N THR A 262 28.89 27.10 9.48
CA THR A 262 29.69 28.22 8.95
C THR A 262 30.16 27.90 7.53
N PHE A 263 30.45 28.94 6.73
CA PHE A 263 30.95 28.76 5.35
C PHE A 263 32.17 27.82 5.27
N ARG A 264 33.01 27.79 6.30
CA ARG A 264 34.12 26.82 6.41
C ARG A 264 33.65 25.39 6.64
N GLU A 265 32.69 25.17 7.53
CA GLU A 265 32.15 23.82 7.83
C GLU A 265 31.38 23.20 6.64
N ARG A 266 30.84 24.03 5.75
CA ARG A 266 30.14 23.58 4.53
C ARG A 266 31.09 23.04 3.44
N TYR A 267 32.37 23.40 3.46
CA TYR A 267 33.39 22.97 2.48
C TYR A 267 34.53 22.14 3.08
N ILE A 268 34.54 21.93 4.40
CA ILE A 268 35.44 20.96 5.02
C ILE A 268 34.84 19.58 4.76
N VAL A 269 35.54 18.77 3.94
CA VAL A 269 35.31 17.33 3.88
C VAL A 269 35.52 16.80 5.29
N THR A 270 34.44 16.49 6.00
CA THR A 270 34.45 15.95 7.36
C THR A 270 35.39 14.74 7.40
N ASP A 271 36.09 14.50 8.51
CA ASP A 271 37.00 13.34 8.60
C ASP A 271 36.28 12.01 8.36
N LYS A 272 34.97 11.94 8.63
CA LYS A 272 34.08 10.83 8.22
C LYS A 272 33.99 10.65 6.70
N THR A 273 33.91 11.74 5.94
CA THR A 273 33.85 11.72 4.48
C THR A 273 35.21 11.37 3.86
N LYS A 274 36.32 11.81 4.48
CA LYS A 274 37.67 11.38 4.09
C LYS A 274 37.90 9.89 4.37
N ALA A 275 37.44 9.40 5.53
CA ALA A 275 37.51 7.98 5.85
C ALA A 275 36.67 7.11 4.90
N ALA A 276 35.59 7.66 4.34
CA ALA A 276 34.76 6.99 3.34
C ALA A 276 35.27 7.13 1.89
N LEU A 277 36.33 7.93 1.63
CA LEU A 277 36.84 8.16 0.28
C LEU A 277 37.27 6.88 -0.46
N PRO A 278 37.95 5.90 0.17
CA PRO A 278 38.26 4.63 -0.47
C PRO A 278 37.00 3.85 -0.87
N PHE A 279 35.95 3.90 -0.06
CA PHE A 279 34.66 3.29 -0.37
C PHE A 279 34.00 3.97 -1.57
N TYR A 280 34.01 5.31 -1.65
CA TYR A 280 33.50 6.03 -2.81
C TYR A 280 34.31 5.77 -4.09
N ALA A 281 35.64 5.61 -3.99
CA ALA A 281 36.49 5.26 -5.12
C ALA A 281 36.19 3.85 -5.66
N VAL A 282 36.00 2.86 -4.77
CA VAL A 282 35.55 1.52 -5.16
C VAL A 282 34.18 1.59 -5.81
N LEU A 283 33.25 2.34 -5.23
CA LEU A 283 31.92 2.53 -5.83
C LEU A 283 32.02 3.15 -7.22
N ALA A 284 32.82 4.20 -7.40
CA ALA A 284 33.02 4.85 -8.69
C ALA A 284 33.65 3.93 -9.76
N GLY A 285 34.49 2.96 -9.35
CA GLY A 285 35.04 1.95 -10.26
C GLY A 285 34.07 0.81 -10.58
N VAL A 286 33.30 0.35 -9.59
CA VAL A 286 32.38 -0.79 -9.74
C VAL A 286 31.07 -0.39 -10.41
N LEU A 287 30.52 0.78 -10.07
CA LEU A 287 29.19 1.21 -10.53
C LEU A 287 29.07 1.27 -12.07
N PRO A 288 30.07 1.77 -12.83
CA PRO A 288 30.04 1.76 -14.30
C PRO A 288 30.01 0.37 -14.93
N LEU A 289 30.41 -0.68 -14.20
CA LEU A 289 30.34 -2.08 -14.66
C LEU A 289 29.08 -2.78 -14.14
N ALA A 290 28.75 -2.56 -12.87
CA ALA A 290 27.61 -3.16 -12.21
C ALA A 290 26.27 -2.67 -12.78
N VAL A 291 26.15 -1.37 -13.11
CA VAL A 291 24.91 -0.80 -13.64
C VAL A 291 24.56 -1.37 -15.02
N PRO A 292 25.46 -1.40 -16.02
CA PRO A 292 25.15 -2.06 -17.30
C PRO A 292 24.80 -3.53 -17.14
N LEU A 293 25.54 -4.28 -16.31
CA LEU A 293 25.25 -5.69 -16.07
C LEU A 293 23.87 -5.89 -15.42
N PHE A 294 23.53 -5.04 -14.44
CA PHE A 294 22.22 -5.03 -13.80
C PHE A 294 21.11 -4.67 -14.81
N MET A 295 21.33 -3.68 -15.69
CA MET A 295 20.38 -3.32 -16.75
C MET A 295 20.16 -4.46 -17.75
N VAL A 296 21.22 -5.15 -18.18
CA VAL A 296 21.12 -6.32 -19.06
C VAL A 296 20.31 -7.43 -18.39
N ASN A 297 20.60 -7.73 -17.12
CA ASN A 297 19.82 -8.70 -16.36
C ASN A 297 18.36 -8.25 -16.19
N ALA A 298 18.09 -6.98 -15.88
CA ALA A 298 16.74 -6.44 -15.74
C ALA A 298 15.95 -6.57 -17.06
N GLY A 299 16.57 -6.28 -18.21
CA GLY A 299 15.98 -6.48 -19.53
C GLY A 299 15.68 -7.96 -19.80
N TYR A 300 16.62 -8.86 -19.47
CA TYR A 300 16.42 -10.30 -19.60
C TYR A 300 15.28 -10.82 -18.71
N GLN A 301 15.22 -10.40 -17.45
CA GLN A 301 14.13 -10.78 -16.54
C GLN A 301 12.79 -10.21 -16.99
N THR A 302 12.76 -9.00 -17.56
CA THR A 302 11.54 -8.42 -18.13
C THR A 302 11.04 -9.23 -19.32
N TYR A 303 11.94 -9.65 -20.22
CA TYR A 303 11.58 -10.53 -21.34
C TYR A 303 11.03 -11.88 -20.86
N LYS A 304 11.72 -12.52 -19.91
CA LYS A 304 11.26 -13.80 -19.33
C LYS A 304 9.94 -13.68 -18.59
N SER A 305 9.75 -12.61 -17.82
CA SER A 305 8.48 -12.29 -17.17
C SER A 305 7.37 -12.13 -18.20
N ALA A 306 7.56 -11.31 -19.24
CA ALA A 306 6.58 -11.14 -20.31
C ALA A 306 6.22 -12.47 -21.01
N GLN A 307 7.19 -13.35 -21.22
CA GLN A 307 6.92 -14.69 -21.75
C GLN A 307 6.08 -15.54 -20.78
N ARG A 308 6.40 -15.54 -19.49
CA ARG A 308 5.64 -16.26 -18.47
C ARG A 308 4.23 -15.71 -18.32
N VAL A 309 4.04 -14.39 -18.31
CA VAL A 309 2.74 -13.74 -18.26
C VAL A 309 1.91 -14.10 -19.49
N ARG A 310 2.47 -14.02 -20.70
CA ARG A 310 1.76 -14.43 -21.92
C ARG A 310 1.36 -15.91 -21.89
N LEU A 311 2.25 -16.79 -21.44
CA LEU A 311 1.92 -18.21 -21.28
C LEU A 311 0.87 -18.42 -20.18
N HIS A 312 0.92 -17.64 -19.11
CA HIS A 312 -0.08 -17.65 -18.06
C HIS A 312 -1.43 -17.12 -18.55
N GLU A 313 -1.48 -16.22 -19.52
CA GLU A 313 -2.72 -15.72 -20.12
C GLU A 313 -3.27 -16.68 -21.20
N GLN A 314 -2.40 -17.42 -21.88
CA GLN A 314 -2.74 -18.37 -22.96
C GLN A 314 -3.01 -19.79 -22.44
N GLY A 315 -2.51 -20.15 -21.26
CA GLY A 315 -2.49 -21.51 -20.76
C GLY A 315 -3.79 -21.95 -20.07
N ASP A 316 -4.50 -22.87 -20.70
CA ASP A 316 -5.66 -23.64 -20.21
C ASP A 316 -5.37 -24.55 -18.98
N LEU A 317 -4.20 -24.42 -18.34
CA LEU A 317 -3.76 -25.28 -17.23
C LEU A 317 -4.27 -24.82 -15.86
N VAL A 318 -4.74 -23.59 -15.76
CA VAL A 318 -5.50 -23.05 -14.63
C VAL A 318 -6.78 -22.50 -15.25
N ASP A 319 -7.95 -22.74 -14.65
CA ASP A 319 -9.22 -22.17 -15.13
C ASP A 319 -9.21 -20.64 -14.92
N LEU A 320 -8.49 -19.94 -15.79
CA LEU A 320 -8.24 -18.50 -15.71
C LEU A 320 -9.51 -17.69 -15.95
N GLN A 321 -10.53 -18.29 -16.60
CA GLN A 321 -11.84 -17.64 -16.73
C GLN A 321 -12.46 -17.36 -15.36
N ARG A 322 -12.23 -18.25 -14.38
CA ARG A 322 -12.68 -18.04 -12.99
C ARG A 322 -12.09 -16.80 -12.35
N TYR A 323 -10.84 -16.45 -12.67
CA TYR A 323 -10.12 -15.29 -12.11
C TYR A 323 -10.23 -14.01 -12.95
N ARG A 324 -10.82 -14.08 -14.15
CA ARG A 324 -11.22 -12.88 -14.92
C ARG A 324 -12.40 -12.22 -14.22
N ILE A 325 -12.22 -10.97 -13.79
CA ILE A 325 -13.28 -10.16 -13.19
C ILE A 325 -14.10 -9.60 -14.36
N PRO A 326 -15.41 -9.87 -14.47
CA PRO A 326 -16.22 -9.23 -15.50
C PRO A 326 -16.43 -7.75 -15.16
N PHE A 327 -15.74 -6.86 -15.86
CA PHE A 327 -15.72 -5.41 -15.62
C PHE A 327 -16.95 -4.64 -16.16
N LEU A 328 -18.06 -5.32 -16.47
CA LEU A 328 -19.21 -4.68 -17.12
C LEU A 328 -19.90 -3.62 -16.24
N GLU A 329 -19.92 -3.77 -14.91
CA GLU A 329 -20.43 -2.74 -13.99
C GLU A 329 -19.39 -1.65 -13.70
N GLU A 330 -18.10 -1.99 -13.71
CA GLU A 330 -17.03 -1.04 -13.40
C GLU A 330 -16.75 -0.11 -14.57
N SER A 331 -16.88 -0.56 -15.82
CA SER A 331 -16.76 0.31 -17.01
C SER A 331 -17.83 1.40 -17.04
N GLN A 332 -19.06 1.08 -16.62
CA GLN A 332 -20.16 2.05 -16.52
C GLN A 332 -19.87 3.08 -15.42
N ALA A 333 -19.46 2.65 -14.22
CA ALA A 333 -19.09 3.56 -13.14
C ALA A 333 -17.83 4.41 -13.46
N VAL A 334 -16.90 3.87 -14.24
CA VAL A 334 -15.71 4.58 -14.73
C VAL A 334 -16.08 5.62 -15.78
N GLN A 335 -16.97 5.28 -16.71
CA GLN A 335 -17.51 6.20 -17.71
C GLN A 335 -18.26 7.36 -17.02
N ASP A 336 -19.10 7.07 -16.03
CA ASP A 336 -19.82 8.08 -15.27
C ASP A 336 -18.88 9.02 -14.50
N ARG A 337 -17.81 8.50 -13.87
CA ARG A 337 -16.80 9.32 -13.17
C ARG A 337 -15.96 10.18 -14.13
N MET A 338 -15.65 9.68 -15.33
CA MET A 338 -14.96 10.48 -16.35
C MET A 338 -15.86 11.60 -16.88
N VAL A 339 -17.14 11.31 -17.11
CA VAL A 339 -18.15 12.30 -17.49
C VAL A 339 -18.30 13.36 -16.40
N GLU A 340 -18.36 12.97 -15.13
CA GLU A 340 -18.43 13.90 -13.99
C GLU A 340 -17.18 14.78 -13.87
N ARG A 341 -15.98 14.21 -14.04
CA ARG A 341 -14.73 15.00 -14.05
C ARG A 341 -14.68 15.99 -15.22
N LEU A 342 -15.02 15.56 -16.42
CA LEU A 342 -15.08 16.44 -17.60
C LEU A 342 -16.14 17.53 -17.43
N ALA A 343 -17.30 17.21 -16.83
CA ALA A 343 -18.33 18.20 -16.53
C ALA A 343 -17.86 19.22 -15.48
N THR A 344 -17.11 18.78 -14.47
CA THR A 344 -16.55 19.65 -13.43
C THR A 344 -15.44 20.54 -13.99
N GLU A 345 -14.57 19.99 -14.85
CA GLU A 345 -13.50 20.75 -15.53
C GLU A 345 -14.09 21.78 -16.51
N SER A 346 -15.11 21.39 -17.29
CA SER A 346 -15.81 22.29 -18.23
C SER A 346 -16.54 23.43 -17.51
N SER A 347 -17.09 23.17 -16.32
CA SER A 347 -17.75 24.17 -15.48
C SER A 347 -16.77 25.12 -14.78
N SER A 348 -15.55 24.65 -14.52
CA SER A 348 -14.49 25.47 -13.90
C SER A 348 -13.74 26.38 -14.88
N GLN A 349 -13.81 26.09 -16.19
CA GLN A 349 -13.19 26.92 -17.23
C GLN A 349 -14.10 28.04 -17.78
N THR A 350 -15.37 28.13 -17.38
CA THR A 350 -16.31 29.14 -17.93
C THR A 350 -16.31 30.49 -17.20
N VAL A 351 -15.40 30.75 -16.26
CA VAL A 351 -15.27 32.07 -15.58
C VAL A 351 -13.98 32.82 -15.95
N ALA A 352 -13.16 32.30 -16.86
CA ALA A 352 -11.89 32.96 -17.21
C ALA A 352 -11.51 32.84 -18.69
N ALA A 353 -12.36 33.34 -19.60
CA ALA A 353 -11.92 33.78 -20.94
C ALA A 353 -13.03 34.56 -21.63
N GLY A 354 -13.05 35.88 -21.44
CA GLY A 354 -13.74 36.79 -22.34
C GLY A 354 -12.73 37.41 -23.29
N GLN A 355 -12.72 36.98 -24.56
CA GLN A 355 -12.66 37.83 -25.77
C GLN A 355 -12.42 36.99 -27.05
N ASP A 356 -13.17 37.38 -28.09
CA ASP A 356 -12.95 37.19 -29.53
C ASP A 356 -13.43 35.90 -30.24
N GLY A 357 -14.73 35.92 -30.55
CA GLY A 357 -15.32 35.84 -31.90
C GLY A 357 -14.80 34.88 -32.98
N LYS A 358 -15.61 33.89 -33.34
CA LYS A 358 -16.40 33.79 -34.61
C LYS A 358 -17.18 32.46 -34.64
N GLY A 359 -18.38 32.53 -35.20
CA GLY A 359 -19.47 31.59 -34.96
C GLY A 359 -19.45 30.32 -35.80
N GLU A 360 -20.39 29.45 -35.45
CA GLU A 360 -21.12 28.58 -36.37
C GLU A 360 -22.51 28.29 -35.78
N GLU A 361 -23.52 28.40 -36.64
CA GLU A 361 -24.96 28.45 -36.37
C GLU A 361 -25.63 27.25 -37.04
N TYR A 362 -26.49 26.52 -36.31
CA TYR A 362 -27.69 25.83 -36.80
C TYR A 362 -28.41 25.20 -35.59
N LEU A 363 -29.73 25.19 -35.37
CA LEU A 363 -30.92 25.97 -35.78
C LEU A 363 -32.10 25.41 -34.90
N PRO A 364 -33.38 25.82 -35.03
CA PRO A 364 -34.18 26.37 -33.94
C PRO A 364 -35.43 25.52 -33.57
N THR A 365 -36.19 25.93 -32.54
CA THR A 365 -37.67 25.84 -32.48
C THR A 365 -38.23 26.61 -31.23
N PRO A 366 -39.54 26.99 -31.17
CA PRO A 366 -40.00 28.37 -30.94
C PRO A 366 -40.78 28.59 -29.60
N PRO A 367 -41.27 29.83 -29.32
CA PRO A 367 -41.93 30.21 -28.05
C PRO A 367 -43.48 30.05 -28.10
N PRO A 368 -44.21 30.29 -26.99
CA PRO A 368 -44.91 31.58 -26.89
C PRO A 368 -45.10 32.19 -25.46
N GLU A 369 -45.08 33.54 -25.43
CA GLU A 369 -45.99 34.53 -24.77
C GLU A 369 -46.15 34.53 -23.22
N GLU A 370 -45.80 35.60 -22.48
CA GLU A 370 -46.47 36.92 -22.30
C GLU A 370 -47.90 36.78 -21.69
N GLU A 371 -48.37 37.49 -20.66
CA GLU A 371 -48.10 38.85 -20.19
C GLU A 371 -48.85 39.14 -18.85
N ALA A 372 -48.73 40.39 -18.36
CA ALA A 372 -49.48 41.12 -17.31
C ALA A 372 -48.71 41.34 -15.98
N VAL A 373 -48.04 42.48 -15.66
CA VAL A 373 -48.36 43.93 -15.74
C VAL A 373 -49.52 44.29 -14.79
N ASN A 374 -49.35 44.93 -13.61
CA ASN A 374 -49.19 46.39 -13.35
C ASN A 374 -49.32 46.69 -11.79
N PRO A 375 -49.17 47.91 -11.22
CA PRO A 375 -47.94 48.72 -11.02
C PRO A 375 -47.94 49.45 -9.61
N PRO A 376 -47.47 50.72 -9.37
CA PRO A 376 -46.48 51.02 -8.33
C PRO A 376 -46.94 52.05 -7.25
N THR A 377 -46.11 52.31 -6.23
CA THR A 377 -46.15 53.61 -5.51
C THR A 377 -44.78 54.01 -4.98
N GLN A 378 -44.41 55.26 -5.24
CA GLN A 378 -43.14 55.95 -4.94
C GLN A 378 -43.13 56.49 -3.49
N THR A 379 -41.96 56.61 -2.85
CA THR A 379 -41.24 57.88 -2.55
C THR A 379 -40.15 57.72 -1.47
N THR A 380 -38.96 58.29 -1.75
CA THR A 380 -37.98 58.99 -0.85
C THR A 380 -37.43 58.25 0.39
N ASP A 381 -36.15 58.23 0.79
CA ASP A 381 -34.95 59.02 0.49
C ASP A 381 -33.69 58.30 1.06
N ALA A 382 -32.50 58.68 0.54
CA ALA A 382 -31.17 58.69 1.16
C ALA A 382 -30.47 57.38 1.67
N ARG A 383 -29.37 57.06 0.99
CA ARG A 383 -28.19 56.25 1.42
C ARG A 383 -27.25 57.11 2.31
N PRO A 384 -26.13 56.60 2.92
CA PRO A 384 -25.61 55.22 2.96
C PRO A 384 -25.00 54.75 4.31
N SER A 385 -24.60 53.46 4.33
CA SER A 385 -23.36 52.86 4.92
C SER A 385 -23.50 51.75 5.99
N SER A 386 -23.35 50.49 5.50
CA SER A 386 -22.56 49.31 6.02
C SER A 386 -22.68 48.80 7.47
N PRO A 387 -22.28 47.54 7.76
CA PRO A 387 -22.40 46.28 7.01
C PRO A 387 -23.07 45.16 7.85
N SER A 388 -23.73 44.24 7.15
CA SER A 388 -24.46 43.08 7.67
C SER A 388 -23.55 41.94 8.14
N GLU A 389 -23.92 41.36 9.28
CA GLU A 389 -23.38 40.14 9.90
C GLU A 389 -23.54 38.90 9.00
N PRO A 390 -22.59 37.94 9.00
CA PRO A 390 -22.79 36.62 8.42
C PRO A 390 -23.39 35.62 9.44
N LEU A 391 -24.39 34.88 8.96
CA LEU A 391 -25.02 33.70 9.55
C LEU A 391 -24.02 32.56 9.87
N PRO A 392 -24.37 31.64 10.80
CA PRO A 392 -23.42 30.68 11.39
C PRO A 392 -23.09 29.50 10.46
N PRO A 393 -21.89 28.89 10.59
CA PRO A 393 -21.51 27.76 9.76
C PRO A 393 -22.22 26.47 10.20
N SER A 394 -22.87 25.85 9.21
CA SER A 394 -23.34 24.46 9.22
C SER A 394 -22.19 23.50 9.55
N SER A 395 -22.50 22.51 10.38
CA SER A 395 -21.61 21.47 10.90
C SER A 395 -20.88 20.69 9.80
N ALA A 396 -19.60 21.01 9.58
CA ALA A 396 -18.65 20.12 8.92
C ALA A 396 -18.02 19.21 9.98
N ALA A 397 -18.11 17.90 9.72
CA ALA A 397 -17.52 16.85 10.55
C ALA A 397 -16.05 17.13 10.88
N ALA A 398 -15.68 16.92 12.14
CA ALA A 398 -14.35 17.13 12.68
C ALA A 398 -13.31 16.26 11.95
N ALA A 399 -12.64 16.83 10.93
CA ALA A 399 -11.38 16.32 10.45
C ALA A 399 -10.31 16.70 11.49
N VAL A 400 -9.72 15.71 12.16
CA VAL A 400 -8.58 15.90 13.04
C VAL A 400 -7.46 16.52 12.20
N SER A 401 -7.20 17.82 12.37
CA SER A 401 -6.10 18.50 11.68
C SER A 401 -4.78 17.94 12.23
N SER A 402 -4.11 17.08 11.45
CA SER A 402 -2.77 16.60 11.80
C SER A 402 -1.83 17.81 11.95
N PRO A 403 -1.01 17.87 13.01
CA PRO A 403 -0.04 18.95 13.18
C PRO A 403 1.15 18.85 12.21
N PHE A 404 1.22 17.77 11.42
CA PHE A 404 2.26 17.51 10.44
C PHE A 404 1.79 17.90 9.03
N PRO A 405 2.67 18.48 8.20
CA PRO A 405 2.31 18.91 6.85
C PRO A 405 1.94 17.70 5.97
N PRO A 406 0.95 17.84 5.08
CA PRO A 406 0.62 16.79 4.11
C PRO A 406 1.78 16.57 3.15
N LEU A 407 2.01 15.32 2.78
CA LEU A 407 3.02 14.91 1.80
C LEU A 407 2.58 15.28 0.38
N ALA A 408 3.54 15.51 -0.51
CA ALA A 408 3.30 15.75 -1.93
C ALA A 408 2.96 14.45 -2.70
N LEU A 409 1.86 13.80 -2.31
CA LEU A 409 1.30 12.61 -2.97
C LEU A 409 0.44 13.02 -4.19
N SER A 410 0.18 12.09 -5.10
CA SER A 410 -0.77 12.33 -6.19
C SER A 410 -2.22 12.29 -5.69
N ASP A 411 -3.14 12.93 -6.42
CA ASP A 411 -4.58 12.88 -6.12
C ASP A 411 -5.11 11.44 -6.05
N LEU A 412 -4.57 10.56 -6.91
CA LEU A 412 -4.87 9.14 -6.91
C LEU A 412 -4.46 8.48 -5.58
N GLN A 413 -3.28 8.80 -5.05
CA GLN A 413 -2.82 8.27 -3.75
C GLN A 413 -3.66 8.81 -2.59
N PHE A 414 -4.07 10.09 -2.62
CA PHE A 414 -5.01 10.64 -1.62
C PHE A 414 -6.39 9.96 -1.67
N GLN A 415 -6.88 9.65 -2.87
CA GLN A 415 -8.11 8.88 -3.04
C GLN A 415 -7.97 7.46 -2.47
N MET A 416 -6.85 6.78 -2.74
CA MET A 416 -6.55 5.47 -2.17
C MET A 416 -6.54 5.50 -0.64
N ILE A 417 -5.88 6.50 -0.02
CA ILE A 417 -5.88 6.67 1.44
C ILE A 417 -7.31 6.82 1.96
N THR A 418 -8.08 7.74 1.37
CA THR A 418 -9.46 8.03 1.78
C THR A 418 -10.34 6.79 1.73
N ASN A 419 -10.25 6.02 0.64
CA ASN A 419 -11.06 4.82 0.48
C ASN A 419 -10.68 3.72 1.48
N LEU A 420 -9.38 3.45 1.64
CA LEU A 420 -8.92 2.40 2.55
C LEU A 420 -9.23 2.73 4.01
N ASP A 421 -9.03 3.99 4.42
CA ASP A 421 -9.31 4.42 5.80
C ASP A 421 -10.81 4.39 6.11
N ARG A 422 -11.65 4.83 5.17
CA ARG A 422 -13.11 4.87 5.36
C ARG A 422 -13.76 3.48 5.35
N HIS A 423 -13.31 2.58 4.48
CA HIS A 423 -14.02 1.31 4.22
C HIS A 423 -13.39 0.09 4.88
N ILE A 424 -12.08 0.12 5.19
CA ILE A 424 -11.38 -1.02 5.83
C ILE A 424 -11.06 -0.74 7.30
N ALA A 425 -10.75 0.52 7.63
CA ALA A 425 -10.35 0.95 8.98
C ALA A 425 -9.23 0.07 9.57
N PHE A 426 -8.08 0.02 8.89
CA PHE A 426 -6.90 -0.67 9.40
C PHE A 426 -6.46 -0.13 10.76
N THR A 427 -6.13 -1.01 11.70
CA THR A 427 -5.33 -0.62 12.86
C THR A 427 -3.87 -0.52 12.43
N LYS A 428 -3.30 0.68 12.48
CA LYS A 428 -1.97 1.00 11.94
C LYS A 428 -0.98 1.07 13.09
N PHE A 429 -0.03 0.14 13.17
CA PHE A 429 1.03 0.13 14.18
C PHE A 429 2.33 0.65 13.58
N PRO A 430 2.79 1.86 13.96
CA PRO A 430 4.13 2.30 13.61
C PRO A 430 5.18 1.46 14.35
N VAL A 431 6.28 1.14 13.68
CA VAL A 431 7.35 0.28 14.16
C VAL A 431 8.68 1.03 14.15
N HIS A 432 9.24 1.27 15.33
CA HIS A 432 10.41 2.10 15.57
C HIS A 432 11.67 1.28 15.89
N ILE A 433 12.18 0.57 14.87
CA ILE A 433 13.44 -0.20 14.95
C ILE A 433 14.63 0.74 14.72
N GLN A 434 15.57 0.81 15.66
CA GLN A 434 16.69 1.77 15.65
C GLN A 434 18.05 1.10 15.53
N ASN A 435 18.19 -0.15 16.00
CA ASN A 435 19.49 -0.82 16.11
C ASN A 435 20.06 -1.25 14.76
N VAL A 436 19.28 -1.19 13.68
CA VAL A 436 19.71 -1.62 12.35
C VAL A 436 19.19 -0.69 11.25
N ARG A 437 20.01 -0.48 10.21
CA ARG A 437 19.63 0.31 9.03
C ARG A 437 18.73 -0.45 8.04
N HIS A 438 18.62 -1.77 8.19
CA HIS A 438 17.84 -2.64 7.31
C HIS A 438 16.50 -3.02 7.96
N THR A 439 15.75 -2.01 8.42
CA THR A 439 14.48 -2.19 9.15
C THR A 439 13.42 -2.92 8.34
N HIS A 440 13.44 -2.77 7.01
CA HIS A 440 12.59 -3.53 6.08
C HIS A 440 12.66 -5.05 6.33
N ALA A 441 13.88 -5.60 6.43
CA ALA A 441 14.05 -7.03 6.69
C ALA A 441 13.94 -7.38 8.18
N ALA A 442 14.22 -6.42 9.07
CA ALA A 442 14.17 -6.63 10.51
C ALA A 442 12.74 -6.77 11.04
N ILE A 443 11.75 -6.08 10.45
CA ILE A 443 10.35 -6.10 10.89
C ILE A 443 9.72 -7.51 10.91
N VAL A 444 10.20 -8.41 10.05
CA VAL A 444 9.79 -9.83 9.99
C VAL A 444 10.89 -10.79 10.46
N VAL A 445 12.00 -10.26 10.97
CA VAL A 445 13.20 -11.00 11.38
C VAL A 445 13.63 -11.97 10.26
N ARG A 446 13.79 -11.44 9.04
CA ARG A 446 14.07 -12.25 7.83
C ARG A 446 15.28 -13.16 7.95
N THR A 447 16.22 -12.83 8.83
CA THR A 447 17.41 -13.63 9.12
C THR A 447 17.62 -13.65 10.64
N PRO A 448 17.94 -14.81 11.24
CA PRO A 448 18.16 -14.91 12.68
C PRO A 448 19.49 -14.26 13.06
N ARG A 449 19.49 -12.93 13.21
CA ARG A 449 20.64 -12.13 13.64
C ARG A 449 20.27 -11.38 14.90
N GLU A 450 21.23 -11.23 15.80
CA GLU A 450 21.06 -10.45 17.03
C GLU A 450 20.69 -8.99 16.72
N SER A 451 21.23 -8.42 15.65
CA SER A 451 20.87 -7.07 15.18
C SER A 451 19.38 -6.91 14.83
N PHE A 452 18.61 -8.00 14.67
CA PHE A 452 17.17 -7.98 14.40
C PHE A 452 16.33 -8.27 15.66
N ALA A 453 16.92 -8.26 16.87
CA ALA A 453 16.22 -8.52 18.11
C ALA A 453 14.97 -7.64 18.31
N GLU A 454 15.05 -6.34 17.96
CA GLU A 454 13.91 -5.41 18.01
C GLU A 454 12.73 -5.89 17.14
N GLY A 455 13.00 -6.54 16.00
CA GLY A 455 11.97 -7.11 15.15
C GLY A 455 11.13 -8.20 15.83
N LYS A 456 11.68 -8.88 16.85
CA LYS A 456 10.94 -9.89 17.63
C LYS A 456 9.82 -9.26 18.45
N MET A 457 9.92 -7.98 18.82
CA MET A 457 8.84 -7.27 19.50
C MET A 457 7.62 -7.11 18.58
N VAL A 458 7.85 -6.92 17.28
CA VAL A 458 6.79 -6.84 16.27
C VAL A 458 6.06 -8.17 16.14
N SER A 459 6.80 -9.27 15.95
CA SER A 459 6.20 -10.60 15.86
C SER A 459 5.49 -10.99 17.16
N GLY A 460 6.10 -10.69 18.31
CA GLY A 460 5.51 -10.93 19.63
C GLY A 460 4.20 -10.18 19.86
N HIS A 461 4.14 -8.89 19.48
CA HIS A 461 2.91 -8.12 19.54
C HIS A 461 1.84 -8.66 18.56
N TRP A 462 2.25 -9.02 17.35
CA TRP A 462 1.35 -9.57 16.33
C TRP A 462 0.67 -10.87 16.79
N VAL A 463 1.43 -11.83 17.33
CA VAL A 463 0.86 -13.12 17.75
C VAL A 463 -0.04 -13.00 18.98
N ARG A 464 0.24 -12.08 19.92
CA ARG A 464 -0.64 -11.82 21.07
C ARG A 464 -2.01 -11.28 20.67
N GLY A 465 -2.05 -10.46 19.62
CA GLY A 465 -3.29 -9.90 19.09
C GLY A 465 -4.00 -10.78 18.05
N PHE A 466 -3.44 -11.94 17.73
CA PHE A 466 -3.93 -12.82 16.67
C PHE A 466 -5.20 -13.55 17.11
N VAL A 467 -6.27 -13.45 16.31
CA VAL A 467 -7.50 -14.19 16.54
C VAL A 467 -7.31 -15.63 16.12
N VAL A 468 -7.58 -16.58 17.01
CA VAL A 468 -7.39 -18.02 16.77
C VAL A 468 -8.71 -18.75 16.60
#